data_AF-A0A949V4F7-F1
#
_entry.id   AF-A0A949V4F7-F1
#
_cell.length_a   1.000
_cell.length_b   1.000
_cell.length_c   1.000
_cell.angle_alpha   90.00
_cell.angle_beta   90.00
_cell.angle_gamma   90.00
#
_symmetry.space_group_name_H-M   'P 1'
#
loop_
_entity.id
_entity.type
_entity.pdbx_description
1 polymer ?
#
loop_
_entity_poly.entity_id
_entity_poly.type
_entity_poly.pdbx_seq_one_letter_code
_entity_poly.pdbx_strand_id
1 'polypeptide(L)' 'MKYVTSFERDAKEEGIVIGKELGVVEGIEKGKELGVEIGLEKGVLQGRLEVARNLMASGFSAEQAASIAEVPVELLQSS' A
#
# COMPACT_ATOMS: atom_id res chain seq x y z
N MET A 1 -38.55 -17.58 -31.42
CA MET A 1 -37.08 -17.62 -31.31
C MET A 1 -36.58 -16.20 -31.53
N LYS A 2 -35.95 -15.55 -30.53
CA LYS A 2 -35.43 -14.18 -30.69
C LYS A 2 -34.17 -14.25 -31.56
N TYR A 3 -34.18 -13.60 -32.72
CA TYR A 3 -33.00 -13.50 -33.58
C TYR A 3 -32.09 -12.42 -33.01
N VAL A 4 -30.98 -12.83 -32.41
CA VAL A 4 -29.93 -11.89 -32.04
C VAL A 4 -29.25 -11.46 -33.33
N THR A 5 -29.28 -10.17 -33.63
CA THR A 5 -28.62 -9.59 -34.81
C THR A 5 -27.10 -9.72 -34.66
N SER A 6 -26.35 -9.72 -35.77
CA SER A 6 -24.88 -9.79 -35.70
C SER A 6 -24.33 -8.67 -34.82
N PHE A 7 -24.87 -7.46 -34.99
CA PHE A 7 -24.55 -6.28 -34.20
C PHE A 7 -24.71 -6.47 -32.69
N GLU A 8 -25.78 -7.15 -32.23
CA GLU A 8 -25.98 -7.42 -30.80
C GLU A 8 -24.99 -8.45 -30.24
N ARG A 9 -24.46 -9.36 -31.08
CA ARG A 9 -23.38 -10.26 -30.67
C ARG A 9 -22.06 -9.51 -30.57
N ASP A 10 -21.76 -8.69 -31.57
CA ASP A 10 -20.53 -7.90 -31.65
C ASP A 10 -20.46 -6.91 -30.48
N ALA A 11 -21.54 -6.16 -30.21
CA ALA A 11 -21.61 -5.22 -29.08
C ALA A 11 -21.49 -5.92 -27.70
N LYS A 12 -22.00 -7.14 -27.58
CA LYS A 12 -21.88 -7.92 -26.34
C LYS A 12 -20.44 -8.43 -26.15
N GLU A 13 -19.80 -8.87 -27.22
CA GLU A 13 -18.42 -9.33 -27.20
C GLU A 13 -17.46 -8.18 -26.89
N GLU A 14 -17.64 -7.03 -27.55
CA GLU A 14 -16.92 -5.78 -27.26
C GLU A 14 -17.12 -5.34 -25.80
N GLY A 15 -18.35 -5.34 -25.28
CA GLY A 15 -18.63 -4.99 -23.90
C GLY A 15 -17.95 -5.90 -22.87
N ILE A 16 -17.84 -7.20 -23.17
CA ILE A 16 -17.12 -8.16 -22.32
C ILE A 16 -15.62 -7.91 -22.36
N VAL A 17 -15.05 -7.65 -23.55
CA VAL A 17 -13.63 -7.36 -23.72
C VAL A 17 -13.25 -6.07 -22.99
N ILE A 18 -14.00 -4.99 -23.24
CA ILE A 18 -13.78 -3.68 -22.60
C ILE A 18 -13.94 -3.79 -21.08
N GLY A 19 -14.98 -4.46 -20.59
CA GLY A 19 -15.20 -4.64 -19.15
C GLY A 19 -14.07 -5.42 -18.47
N LYS A 20 -13.51 -6.42 -19.16
CA LYS A 20 -12.36 -7.20 -18.66
C LYS A 20 -11.09 -6.37 -18.64
N GLU A 21 -10.81 -5.61 -19.71
CA GLU A 21 -9.63 -4.75 -19.78
C GLU A 21 -9.67 -3.66 -18.71
N LEU A 22 -10.80 -2.96 -18.56
CA LEU A 22 -10.99 -1.94 -17.53
C LEU A 22 -10.82 -2.52 -16.12
N GLY A 23 -11.43 -3.68 -15.84
CA GLY A 23 -11.31 -4.33 -14.53
C GLY A 23 -9.88 -4.76 -14.18
N VAL A 24 -9.09 -5.18 -15.17
CA VAL A 24 -7.66 -5.52 -14.97
C VAL A 24 -6.84 -4.26 -14.69
N VAL A 25 -7.04 -3.19 -15.47
CA VAL A 25 -6.31 -1.93 -15.29
C VAL A 25 -6.60 -1.33 -13.92
N GLU A 26 -7.88 -1.19 -13.56
CA GLU A 26 -8.28 -0.66 -12.25
C GLU A 26 -7.76 -1.52 -11.09
N GLY A 27 -7.75 -2.84 -11.25
CA GLY A 27 -7.23 -3.76 -10.22
C GLY A 27 -5.73 -3.62 -10.00
N ILE A 28 -4.96 -3.44 -11.08
CA ILE A 28 -3.51 -3.23 -11.02
C ILE A 28 -3.18 -1.87 -10.41
N GLU A 29 -3.87 -0.80 -10.82
CA GLU A 29 -3.65 0.55 -10.28
C GLU A 29 -3.95 0.60 -8.79
N LYS A 30 -5.12 0.13 -8.35
CA LYS A 30 -5.48 0.08 -6.92
C LYS A 30 -4.52 -0.78 -6.11
N GLY A 31 -4.10 -1.93 -6.66
CA GLY A 31 -3.13 -2.81 -6.00
C GLY A 31 -1.75 -2.17 -5.85
N LYS A 32 -1.31 -1.41 -6.85
CA LYS A 32 -0.03 -0.68 -6.81
C LYS A 32 -0.09 0.49 -5.83
N GLU A 33 -1.16 1.28 -5.84
CA GLU A 33 -1.33 2.40 -4.91
C GLU A 33 -1.31 1.93 -3.46
N LEU A 34 -2.14 0.93 -3.11
CA LEU A 34 -2.18 0.36 -1.77
C LEU A 34 -0.83 -0.26 -1.36
N GLY A 35 -0.16 -0.95 -2.29
CA GLY A 35 1.16 -1.54 -2.04
C GLY A 35 2.24 -0.48 -1.77
N VAL A 36 2.21 0.63 -2.51
CA VAL A 36 3.14 1.75 -2.33
C VAL A 36 2.86 2.48 -1.02
N GLU A 37 1.59 2.76 -0.69
CA GLU A 37 1.20 3.44 0.54
C GLU A 37 1.63 2.64 1.77
N ILE A 38 1.25 1.35 1.83
CA ILE A 38 1.63 0.45 2.94
C ILE A 38 3.16 0.30 3.02
N GLY A 39 3.84 0.19 1.87
CA GLY A 39 5.29 0.07 1.82
C GLY A 39 5.99 1.33 2.33
N LEU A 40 5.49 2.50 1.95
CA LEU A 40 6.03 3.80 2.37
C LEU A 40 5.82 4.01 3.86
N GLU A 41 4.61 3.79 4.39
CA GLU A 41 4.33 3.92 5.83
C GLU A 41 5.21 3.00 6.66
N LYS A 42 5.35 1.72 6.26
CA LYS A 42 6.23 0.77 6.95
C LYS A 42 7.68 1.20 6.87
N GLY A 43 8.16 1.65 5.71
CA GLY A 43 9.53 2.12 5.53
C GLY A 43 9.85 3.35 6.36
N VAL A 44 8.94 4.33 6.42
CA VAL A 44 9.07 5.53 7.24
C VAL A 44 9.11 5.16 8.72
N LEU A 45 8.21 4.29 9.18
CA LEU A 45 8.21 3.82 10.58
C LEU A 45 9.50 3.07 10.92
N GLN A 46 9.96 2.17 10.04
CA GLN A 46 11.22 1.44 10.23
C GLN A 46 12.43 2.38 10.31
N GLY A 47 12.51 3.38 9.42
CA GLY A 47 13.59 4.38 9.46
C GLY A 47 13.57 5.20 10.75
N ARG A 48 12.38 5.61 11.22
CA ARG A 48 12.25 6.31 12.52
C ARG A 48 12.67 5.43 13.70
N LEU A 49 12.30 4.15 13.70
CA LEU A 49 12.74 3.19 14.73
C LEU A 49 14.26 2.97 14.70
N GLU A 50 14.87 2.95 13.51
CA GLU A 50 16.33 2.85 13.39
C GLU A 50 17.03 4.10 13.96
N VAL A 51 16.52 5.29 13.66
CA VAL A 51 17.02 6.54 14.26
C VAL A 51 16.90 6.49 15.78
N ALA A 52 15.75 6.09 16.31
CA ALA A 52 15.54 5.95 17.75
C ALA A 52 16.53 4.96 18.38
N ARG A 53 16.76 3.80 17.76
CA ARG A 53 17.73 2.80 18.23
C ARG A 53 19.17 3.33 18.22
N ASN A 54 19.54 4.09 17.19
CA ASN A 54 20.86 4.74 17.11
C ASN A 54 21.04 5.80 18.21
N LEU A 55 19.99 6.54 18.55
CA LEU A 55 19.99 7.47 19.68
C LEU A 55 20.15 6.73 21.01
N MET A 56 19.42 5.63 21.21
CA MET A 56 19.59 4.79 22.40
C MET A 56 21.01 4.23 22.51
N ALA A 57 21.59 3.75 21.40
CA ALA A 57 22.96 3.27 21.36
C ALA A 57 24.00 4.38 21.65
N SER A 58 23.65 5.63 21.36
CA SER A 58 24.47 6.82 21.67
C SER A 58 24.33 7.30 23.12
N GLY A 59 23.53 6.61 23.95
CA GLY A 59 23.36 6.89 25.38
C GLY A 59 22.11 7.69 25.76
N PHE A 60 21.18 7.92 24.82
CA PHE A 60 19.88 8.51 25.12
C PHE A 60 18.93 7.49 25.76
N SER A 61 18.01 7.94 26.62
CA SER A 61 16.97 7.06 27.15
C SER A 61 15.94 6.70 26.07
N ALA A 62 15.18 5.61 26.27
CA ALA A 62 14.15 5.19 25.32
C ALA A 62 13.08 6.29 25.09
N GLU A 63 12.75 7.05 26.14
CA GLU A 63 11.80 8.16 26.12
C GLU A 63 12.34 9.34 25.30
N GLN A 64 13.62 9.66 25.46
CA GLN A 64 14.27 10.73 24.70
C GLN A 64 14.40 10.35 23.22
N ALA A 65 14.84 9.12 22.94
CA ALA A 65 14.97 8.60 21.59
C ALA A 65 13.61 8.54 20.86
N ALA A 66 12.57 8.06 21.55
CA ALA A 66 11.20 8.06 21.05
C ALA A 66 10.69 9.47 20.73
N SER A 67 10.93 10.43 21.63
CA SER A 67 10.53 11.82 21.42
C SER A 67 11.24 12.47 20.24
N ILE A 68 12.53 12.17 20.00
CA ILE A 68 13.30 12.75 18.90
C ILE A 68 12.94 12.10 17.57
N ALA A 69 12.77 10.78 17.55
CA ALA A 69 12.44 10.02 16.35
C ALA A 69 10.93 10.02 16.02
N GLU A 70 10.12 10.68 16.84
CA GLU A 70 8.65 10.72 16.73
C GLU A 70 8.04 9.31 16.60
N VAL A 71 8.47 8.41 17.48
CA VAL A 71 7.95 7.05 17.57
C VAL A 71 7.41 6.78 18.97
N PRO A 72 6.37 5.93 19.11
CA PRO A 72 5.93 5.46 20.41
C PRO A 72 7.05 4.69 21.13
N VAL A 73 7.21 4.95 22.44
CA VAL A 73 8.23 4.29 23.28
C VAL A 73 8.04 2.78 23.30
N GLU A 74 6.79 2.31 23.19
CA GLU A 74 6.42 0.89 23.19
C GLU A 74 7.08 0.13 22.04
N LEU A 75 7.29 0.79 20.89
CA LEU A 75 7.96 0.17 19.74
C LEU A 75 9.47 0.00 19.95
N LEU A 76 10.05 0.74 20.91
CA LEU A 76 11.47 0.65 21.28
C LEU A 76 11.70 -0.33 22.44
N GLN A 77 10.68 -0.57 23.26
CA GLN A 77 10.73 -1.49 24.41
C GLN A 77 10.47 -2.95 24.04
N SER A 78 10.29 -3.26 22.76
CA SER A 78 10.22 -4.63 22.26
C SER A 78 11.60 -5.29 22.33
N SER A 79 12.01 -5.71 23.54
CA SER A 79 13.10 -6.68 23.80
C SER A 79 12.61 -8.11 23.61
#